data_AF-A0A969D3T4-F1
#
_entry.id   AF-A0A969D3T4-F1
#
_cell.length_a   1.000
_cell.length_b   1.000
_cell.length_c   1.000
_cell.angle_alpha   90.00
_cell.angle_beta   90.00
_cell.angle_gamma   90.00
#
_symmetry.space_group_name_H-M   'P 1'
#
loop_
_entity.id
_entity.type
_entity.pdbx_description
1 polymer ?
#
loop_
_entity_poly.entity_id
_entity_poly.type
_entity_poly.pdbx_seq_one_letter_code
_entity_poly.pdbx_strand_id
1 'polypeptide(L)'
;MLWLLLGASIMPSPPMTFAQSSPQEAALTLEQLQLLNALGIKPVAPRYLPSGFVLRQLEVTLSRNSRIGGKSFAMIYEKLLSDGSKPVCFAIEATNGGIGGLPLGQQSYSVKNAVLGEGTIEYGQFGRASQPTYLGNWLGTGPFYRFAGANFARMSECEDVSAQDAVRISESLDYVDP
;
A
#
# COMPACT_ATOMS: atom_id res chain seq x y z
N MET A 1 18.34 -65.39 -10.11
CA MET A 1 17.19 -64.46 -10.19
C MET A 1 17.43 -63.40 -9.13
N LEU A 2 18.11 -62.30 -9.49
CA LEU A 2 18.59 -61.28 -8.57
C LEU A 2 17.87 -59.97 -8.90
N TRP A 3 17.04 -59.47 -7.97
CA TRP A 3 16.30 -58.22 -8.12
C TRP A 3 17.19 -57.05 -7.71
N LEU A 4 17.42 -56.11 -8.63
CA LEU A 4 18.05 -54.81 -8.37
C LEU A 4 16.94 -53.80 -8.02
N LEU A 5 16.94 -53.30 -6.79
CA LEU A 5 16.11 -52.18 -6.35
C LEU A 5 16.80 -50.86 -6.74
N LEU A 6 16.22 -50.12 -7.69
CA LEU A 6 16.58 -48.74 -8.00
C LEU A 6 15.91 -47.82 -6.96
N GLY A 7 16.70 -47.28 -6.04
CA GLY A 7 16.29 -46.22 -5.13
C GLY A 7 16.28 -44.88 -5.87
N ALA A 8 15.09 -44.30 -6.09
CA ALA A 8 14.95 -42.94 -6.58
C ALA A 8 15.33 -41.95 -5.47
N SER A 9 16.40 -41.19 -5.68
CA SER A 9 16.81 -40.10 -4.80
C SER A 9 15.92 -38.88 -5.04
N ILE A 10 15.12 -38.50 -4.04
CA ILE A 10 14.34 -37.27 -4.04
C ILE A 10 15.32 -36.12 -3.72
N MET A 11 15.59 -35.25 -4.69
CA MET A 11 16.38 -34.04 -4.44
C MET A 11 15.54 -33.01 -3.67
N PRO A 12 16.09 -32.36 -2.63
CA PRO A 12 15.42 -31.24 -1.98
C PRO A 12 15.40 -30.02 -2.92
N SER A 13 14.23 -29.39 -3.06
CA SER A 13 14.05 -28.16 -3.82
C SER A 13 14.83 -27.00 -3.19
N PRO A 14 15.43 -26.09 -3.98
CA PRO A 14 16.13 -24.93 -3.43
C PRO A 14 15.13 -23.99 -2.72
N PRO A 15 15.54 -23.30 -1.64
CA PRO A 15 14.70 -22.30 -0.99
C PRO A 15 14.45 -21.12 -1.93
N MET A 16 13.17 -20.73 -2.05
CA MET A 16 12.77 -19.49 -2.72
C MET A 16 13.43 -18.30 -2.00
N THR A 17 14.44 -17.72 -2.63
CA THR A 17 15.08 -16.50 -2.16
C THR A 17 14.21 -15.32 -2.59
N PHE A 18 13.48 -14.73 -1.65
CA PHE A 18 12.83 -13.45 -1.88
C PHE A 18 13.91 -12.39 -1.98
N ALA A 19 14.08 -11.78 -3.16
CA ALA A 19 14.92 -10.60 -3.31
C ALA A 19 14.31 -9.49 -2.44
N GLN A 20 14.96 -9.20 -1.31
CA GLN A 20 14.69 -8.00 -0.53
C GLN A 20 15.05 -6.81 -1.43
N SER A 21 14.05 -6.05 -1.87
CA SER A 21 14.29 -4.75 -2.49
C SER A 21 15.14 -3.90 -1.56
N SER A 22 16.13 -3.21 -2.11
CA SER A 22 17.02 -2.38 -1.30
C SER A 22 16.20 -1.30 -0.57
N PRO A 23 16.50 -0.97 0.70
CA PRO A 23 15.71 -0.01 1.49
C PRO A 23 15.60 1.40 0.90
N GLN A 24 16.43 1.75 -0.08
CA GLN A 24 16.58 3.12 -0.58
C GLN A 24 15.53 3.54 -1.63
N GLU A 25 14.95 2.62 -2.41
CA GLU A 25 14.00 2.99 -3.49
C GLU A 25 12.56 3.19 -2.99
N ALA A 26 12.29 2.74 -1.77
CA ALA A 26 10.98 2.76 -1.13
C ALA A 26 10.83 3.85 -0.06
N ALA A 27 11.93 4.50 0.32
CA ALA A 27 11.99 5.37 1.49
C ALA A 27 11.70 6.83 1.14
N LEU A 28 11.03 7.53 2.05
CA LEU A 28 10.90 8.98 2.00
C LEU A 28 12.28 9.63 2.15
N THR A 29 12.52 10.71 1.40
CA THR A 29 13.71 11.54 1.60
C THR A 29 13.59 12.36 2.90
N LEU A 30 14.72 12.83 3.43
CA LEU A 30 14.72 13.69 4.63
C LEU A 30 13.87 14.96 4.43
N GLU A 31 13.92 15.56 3.25
CA GLU A 31 13.10 16.73 2.90
C GLU A 31 11.61 16.40 2.90
N GLN A 32 11.22 15.24 2.35
CA GLN A 32 9.84 14.76 2.39
C GLN A 32 9.37 14.50 3.82
N LEU A 33 10.21 13.89 4.66
CA LEU A 33 9.90 13.69 6.08
C LEU A 33 9.71 15.02 6.82
N GLN A 34 10.57 16.00 6.59
CA GLN A 34 10.45 17.34 7.16
C GLN A 34 9.15 18.02 6.72
N LEU A 35 8.79 17.92 5.44
CA LEU A 35 7.54 18.45 4.92
C LEU A 35 6.32 17.80 5.60
N LEU A 36 6.30 16.47 5.71
CA LEU A 36 5.19 15.74 6.34
C LEU A 36 5.07 16.06 7.83
N ASN A 37 6.19 16.17 8.53
CA ASN A 37 6.20 16.58 9.94
C ASN A 37 5.65 18.01 10.12
N ALA A 38 5.94 18.94 9.20
CA ALA A 38 5.37 20.29 9.22
C ALA A 38 3.84 20.32 9.04
N LEU A 39 3.25 19.27 8.46
CA LEU A 39 1.78 19.12 8.39
C LEU A 39 1.18 18.77 9.76
N GLY A 40 1.97 18.27 10.71
CA GLY A 40 1.48 17.71 11.97
C GLY A 40 0.80 16.35 11.77
N ILE A 41 1.14 15.63 10.69
CA ILE A 41 0.71 14.26 10.41
C ILE A 41 1.97 13.40 10.48
N LYS A 42 2.05 12.49 11.45
CA LYS A 42 3.21 11.59 11.55
C LYS A 42 3.23 10.69 10.30
N PRO A 43 4.30 10.64 9.51
CA PRO A 43 4.32 9.79 8.33
C PRO A 43 4.26 8.30 8.71
N VAL A 44 3.50 7.53 7.93
CA VAL A 44 3.41 6.08 8.05
C VAL A 44 3.70 5.47 6.69
N ALA A 45 4.68 4.58 6.61
CA ALA A 45 5.09 3.93 5.37
C ALA A 45 5.09 2.40 5.53
N PRO A 46 4.90 1.65 4.43
CA PRO A 46 4.92 0.20 4.48
C PRO A 46 6.32 -0.34 4.74
N ARG A 47 6.45 -1.25 5.72
CA ARG A 47 7.67 -2.04 5.95
C ARG A 47 7.81 -3.19 4.94
N TYR A 48 6.69 -3.65 4.38
CA TYR A 48 6.66 -4.62 3.30
C TYR A 48 6.25 -3.92 2.01
N LEU A 49 7.12 -4.01 1.00
CA LEU A 49 6.83 -3.63 -0.36
C LEU A 49 7.12 -4.81 -1.29
N PRO A 50 6.19 -5.19 -2.18
CA PRO A 50 6.49 -6.18 -3.20
C PRO A 50 7.70 -5.74 -4.04
N SER A 51 8.46 -6.70 -4.55
CA SER A 51 9.69 -6.41 -5.28
C SER A 51 9.42 -5.55 -6.52
N GLY A 52 10.27 -4.54 -6.72
CA GLY A 52 10.20 -3.59 -7.84
C GLY A 52 9.29 -2.39 -7.63
N PHE A 53 8.65 -2.26 -6.46
CA PHE A 53 7.95 -1.03 -6.11
C PHE A 53 8.91 0.04 -5.61
N VAL A 54 8.70 1.27 -6.06
CA VAL A 54 9.41 2.46 -5.62
C VAL A 54 8.41 3.54 -5.21
N LEU A 55 8.82 4.45 -4.32
CA LEU A 55 8.02 5.64 -4.02
C LEU A 55 8.14 6.61 -5.21
N ARG A 56 7.08 6.71 -6.02
CA ARG A 56 7.04 7.56 -7.22
C ARG A 56 6.78 9.01 -6.87
N GLN A 57 5.81 9.26 -5.99
CA GLN A 57 5.30 10.59 -5.77
C GLN A 57 4.74 10.76 -4.35
N LEU A 58 5.00 11.92 -3.76
CA LEU A 58 4.35 12.38 -2.55
C LEU A 58 3.47 13.59 -2.89
N GLU A 59 2.15 13.43 -2.72
CA GLU A 59 1.20 14.53 -2.91
C GLU A 59 0.75 15.06 -1.55
N VAL A 60 0.80 16.37 -1.36
CA VAL A 60 0.35 17.04 -0.13
C VAL A 60 -0.79 18.00 -0.47
N THR A 61 -1.90 17.89 0.25
CA THR A 61 -3.07 18.76 0.07
C THR A 61 -3.35 19.55 1.34
N LEU A 62 -3.52 20.86 1.16
CA LEU A 62 -3.89 21.81 2.21
C LEU A 62 -5.25 22.44 1.86
N SER A 63 -6.33 21.89 2.41
CA SER A 63 -7.67 22.47 2.24
C SER A 63 -7.88 23.63 3.21
N ARG A 64 -7.71 24.86 2.72
CA ARG A 64 -8.00 26.09 3.47
C ARG A 64 -9.49 26.44 3.54
N ASN A 65 -10.32 25.76 2.73
CA ASN A 65 -11.74 26.11 2.54
C ASN A 65 -12.71 25.34 3.45
N SER A 66 -12.24 24.42 4.29
CA SER A 66 -13.07 23.79 5.32
C SER A 66 -12.89 24.53 6.66
N ARG A 67 -13.96 24.68 7.46
CA ARG A 67 -13.92 25.32 8.79
C ARG A 67 -12.89 24.68 9.75
N ILE A 68 -12.38 23.50 9.43
CA ILE A 68 -11.50 22.68 10.27
C ILE A 68 -10.07 22.58 9.67
N GLY A 69 -9.80 23.10 8.47
CA GLY A 69 -8.45 23.07 7.87
C GLY A 69 -7.94 21.64 7.65
N GLY A 70 -8.43 20.98 6.60
CA GLY A 70 -8.02 19.60 6.28
C GLY A 70 -6.62 19.56 5.68
N LYS A 71 -5.71 18.80 6.29
CA LYS A 71 -4.40 18.46 5.75
C LYS A 71 -4.39 16.97 5.43
N SER A 72 -3.89 16.64 4.25
CA SER A 72 -3.72 15.26 3.84
C SER A 72 -2.47 15.09 3.00
N PHE A 73 -1.98 13.86 2.92
CA PHE A 73 -0.99 13.47 1.94
C PHE A 73 -1.33 12.11 1.33
N ALA A 74 -0.76 11.83 0.16
CA ALA A 74 -0.76 10.51 -0.46
C ALA A 74 0.65 10.16 -0.91
N MET A 75 1.15 9.00 -0.48
CA MET A 75 2.37 8.40 -1.00
C MET A 75 2.00 7.38 -2.07
N ILE A 76 2.39 7.65 -3.30
CA ILE A 76 2.10 6.82 -4.47
C ILE A 76 3.32 5.94 -4.77
N TYR A 77 3.11 4.64 -4.72
CA TYR A 77 4.09 3.62 -5.04
C TYR A 77 3.80 3.03 -6.42
N GLU A 78 4.85 2.81 -7.20
CA GLU A 78 4.75 2.30 -8.56
C GLU A 78 5.76 1.18 -8.80
N LYS A 79 5.33 0.17 -9.56
CA LYS A 79 6.18 -0.85 -10.16
C LYS A 79 6.02 -0.82 -11.67
N LEU A 80 7.12 -0.58 -12.38
CA LEU A 80 7.17 -0.74 -13.83
C LEU A 80 7.35 -2.21 -14.19
N LEU A 81 6.64 -2.67 -15.22
CA LEU A 81 6.75 -4.03 -15.75
C LEU A 81 7.62 -4.04 -17.01
N SER A 82 8.54 -5.00 -17.11
CA SER A 82 9.53 -5.08 -18.18
C SER A 82 8.95 -5.51 -19.54
N ASP A 83 7.73 -6.02 -19.55
CA ASP A 83 7.00 -6.50 -20.74
C ASP A 83 6.21 -5.39 -21.45
N GLY A 84 6.27 -4.15 -20.96
CA GLY A 84 5.51 -3.02 -21.50
C GLY A 84 4.03 -3.00 -21.10
N SER A 85 3.62 -3.89 -20.20
CA SER A 85 2.29 -3.84 -19.57
C SER A 85 2.13 -2.57 -18.72
N LYS A 86 0.88 -2.28 -18.34
CA LYS A 86 0.59 -1.14 -17.46
C LYS A 86 1.39 -1.24 -16.14
N PRO A 87 1.86 -0.12 -15.59
CA PRO A 87 2.49 -0.13 -14.27
C PRO A 87 1.50 -0.61 -13.21
N VAL A 88 2.00 -1.21 -12.13
CA VAL A 88 1.18 -1.57 -10.97
C VAL A 88 1.37 -0.50 -9.91
N CYS A 89 0.28 0.05 -9.37
CA CYS A 89 0.35 1.17 -8.43
C CYS A 89 -0.58 0.98 -7.24
N PHE A 90 -0.22 1.62 -6.15
CA PHE A 90 -1.09 1.84 -5.01
C PHE A 90 -0.64 3.10 -4.26
N ALA A 91 -1.48 3.58 -3.34
CA ALA A 91 -1.15 4.69 -2.48
C ALA A 91 -1.46 4.42 -1.01
N ILE A 92 -0.69 5.07 -0.14
CA ILE A 92 -1.01 5.23 1.27
C ILE A 92 -1.46 6.67 1.49
N GLU A 93 -2.72 6.84 1.84
CA GLU A 93 -3.32 8.14 2.11
C GLU A 93 -3.33 8.40 3.61
N ALA A 94 -3.14 9.66 3.99
CA ALA A 94 -3.29 10.13 5.36
C ALA A 94 -4.11 11.42 5.41
N THR A 95 -4.94 11.59 6.44
CA THR A 95 -5.68 12.83 6.67
C THR A 95 -5.88 13.10 8.15
N ASN A 96 -5.92 14.38 8.54
CA ASN A 96 -6.28 14.80 9.89
C ASN A 96 -7.79 15.12 10.06
N GLY A 97 -8.59 14.95 9.01
CA GLY A 97 -10.02 15.25 9.05
C GLY A 97 -10.74 14.91 7.74
N GLY A 98 -12.06 15.11 7.72
CA GLY A 98 -12.87 14.79 6.53
C GLY A 98 -12.98 13.30 6.24
N ILE A 99 -12.93 12.45 7.28
CA ILE A 99 -13.10 11.01 7.13
C ILE A 99 -14.57 10.69 6.82
N GLY A 100 -14.78 9.99 5.71
CA GLY A 100 -16.04 9.34 5.40
C GLY A 100 -15.96 7.85 5.70
N GLY A 101 -17.11 7.19 5.81
CA GLY A 101 -17.15 5.73 5.87
C GLY A 101 -16.80 5.11 4.51
N LEU A 102 -16.27 3.89 4.55
CA LEU A 102 -16.11 3.05 3.37
C LEU A 102 -17.39 2.24 3.16
N PRO A 103 -18.11 2.40 2.03
CA PRO A 103 -19.19 1.48 1.70
C PRO A 103 -18.64 0.06 1.48
N LEU A 104 -19.47 -0.95 1.75
CA LEU A 104 -19.11 -2.35 1.51
C LEU A 104 -18.82 -2.58 0.03
N GLY A 105 -17.72 -3.27 -0.24
CA GLY A 105 -17.34 -3.70 -1.58
C GLY A 105 -18.05 -4.98 -2.01
N GLN A 106 -17.65 -5.47 -3.18
CA GLN A 106 -18.00 -6.79 -3.70
C GLN A 106 -17.25 -7.89 -2.93
N GLN A 107 -16.04 -7.58 -2.48
CA GLN A 107 -15.20 -8.45 -1.65
C GLN A 107 -14.59 -7.62 -0.52
N SER A 108 -14.43 -8.24 0.65
CA SER A 108 -13.89 -7.61 1.84
C SER A 108 -12.75 -8.46 2.39
N TYR A 109 -11.65 -7.80 2.75
CA TYR A 109 -10.44 -8.42 3.27
C TYR A 109 -10.09 -7.78 4.61
N SER A 110 -10.05 -8.57 5.68
CA SER A 110 -9.62 -8.08 6.99
C SER A 110 -8.16 -7.64 6.97
N VAL A 111 -7.88 -6.54 7.68
CA VAL A 111 -6.54 -6.00 7.90
C VAL A 111 -6.31 -5.83 9.39
N LYS A 112 -5.20 -6.35 9.90
CA LYS A 112 -4.73 -6.14 11.27
C LYS A 112 -3.37 -5.43 11.26
N ASN A 113 -3.37 -4.14 11.52
CA ASN A 113 -2.15 -3.35 11.61
C ASN A 113 -1.73 -3.16 13.08
N ALA A 114 -0.44 -3.35 13.38
CA ALA A 114 0.09 -3.31 14.74
C ALA A 114 0.04 -1.91 15.39
N VAL A 115 0.12 -0.83 14.61
CA VAL A 115 0.21 0.55 15.12
C VAL A 115 -1.03 1.40 14.83
N LEU A 116 -1.82 1.01 13.82
CA LEU A 116 -3.02 1.71 13.37
C LEU A 116 -4.33 0.98 13.75
N GLY A 117 -4.25 -0.27 14.21
CA GLY A 117 -5.42 -1.07 14.61
C GLY A 117 -5.99 -1.92 13.47
N GLU A 118 -7.26 -2.30 13.62
CA GLU A 118 -7.94 -3.24 12.72
C GLU A 118 -8.92 -2.52 11.77
N GLY A 119 -9.12 -3.10 10.59
CA GLY A 119 -10.12 -2.65 9.63
C GLY A 119 -10.27 -3.61 8.46
N THR A 120 -10.69 -3.09 7.31
CA THR A 120 -10.85 -3.88 6.08
C THR A 120 -10.32 -3.13 4.86
N ILE A 121 -9.98 -3.88 3.83
CA ILE A 121 -9.87 -3.42 2.46
C ILE A 121 -11.06 -3.99 1.70
N GLU A 122 -11.79 -3.12 1.01
CA GLU A 122 -12.91 -3.47 0.17
C GLU A 122 -12.49 -3.41 -1.29
N TYR A 123 -12.88 -4.39 -2.08
CA TYR A 123 -12.76 -4.36 -3.54
C TYR A 123 -14.11 -3.99 -4.15
N GLY A 124 -14.16 -2.93 -4.95
CA GLY A 124 -15.40 -2.46 -5.55
C GLY A 124 -15.24 -1.13 -6.27
N GLN A 125 -16.36 -0.58 -6.74
CA GLN A 125 -16.36 0.72 -7.40
C GLN A 125 -16.71 1.82 -6.40
N PHE A 126 -15.75 2.71 -6.12
CA PHE A 126 -15.87 3.73 -5.08
C PHE A 126 -15.73 5.14 -5.65
N GLY A 127 -16.57 6.06 -5.18
CA GLY A 127 -16.48 7.48 -5.52
C GLY A 127 -16.51 7.73 -7.03
N ARG A 128 -15.41 8.26 -7.58
CA ARG A 128 -15.25 8.59 -9.00
C ARG A 128 -14.41 7.55 -9.78
N ALA A 129 -14.11 6.41 -9.17
CA ALA A 129 -13.36 5.35 -9.84
C ALA A 129 -14.11 4.86 -11.08
N SER A 130 -13.42 4.84 -12.23
CA SER A 130 -13.98 4.37 -13.51
C SER A 130 -14.05 2.84 -13.59
N GLN A 131 -13.27 2.14 -12.76
CA GLN A 131 -13.22 0.68 -12.64
C GLN A 131 -13.17 0.27 -11.17
N PRO A 132 -13.55 -0.98 -10.83
CA PRO A 132 -13.34 -1.51 -9.48
C PRO A 132 -11.88 -1.43 -9.05
N THR A 133 -11.66 -1.25 -7.76
CA THR A 133 -10.32 -1.13 -7.15
C THR A 133 -10.37 -1.45 -5.67
N TYR A 134 -9.22 -1.53 -5.03
CA TYR A 134 -9.11 -1.73 -3.59
C TYR A 134 -9.15 -0.39 -2.85
N LEU A 135 -9.89 -0.35 -1.75
CA LEU A 135 -9.92 0.81 -0.86
C LEU A 135 -9.97 0.35 0.58
N GLY A 136 -9.05 0.86 1.39
CA GLY A 136 -8.99 0.59 2.82
C GLY A 136 -9.92 1.48 3.64
N ASN A 137 -10.39 0.95 4.75
CA ASN A 137 -10.96 1.74 5.83
C ASN A 137 -9.90 2.70 6.39
N TRP A 138 -10.35 3.84 6.92
CA TRP A 138 -9.48 4.71 7.69
C TRP A 138 -9.09 4.02 9.00
N LEU A 139 -7.78 3.83 9.20
CA LEU A 139 -7.17 3.26 10.40
C LEU A 139 -6.49 4.36 11.23
N GLY A 140 -6.21 4.06 12.49
CA GLY A 140 -5.58 4.97 13.45
C GLY A 140 -6.58 5.79 14.28
N THR A 141 -6.08 6.42 15.34
CA THR A 141 -6.88 7.26 16.25
C THR A 141 -6.78 8.75 15.96
N GLY A 142 -6.25 9.11 14.78
CA GLY A 142 -5.99 10.49 14.40
C GLY A 142 -4.51 10.86 14.50
N PRO A 143 -3.86 11.30 13.40
CA PRO A 143 -4.35 11.28 12.01
C PRO A 143 -4.75 9.87 11.53
N PHE A 144 -5.53 9.80 10.46
CA PHE A 144 -6.08 8.57 9.90
C PHE A 144 -5.37 8.19 8.61
N TYR A 145 -5.20 6.89 8.37
CA TYR A 145 -4.48 6.37 7.21
C TYR A 145 -5.29 5.28 6.51
N ARG A 146 -5.11 5.13 5.20
CA ARG A 146 -5.68 3.98 4.48
C ARG A 146 -4.86 3.62 3.26
N PHE A 147 -5.09 2.40 2.80
CA PHE A 147 -4.69 1.93 1.49
C PHE A 147 -5.65 2.44 0.41
N ALA A 148 -5.12 2.84 -0.74
CA ALA A 148 -5.88 3.20 -1.92
C ALA A 148 -5.28 2.53 -3.17
N GLY A 149 -6.12 1.82 -3.92
CA GLY A 149 -5.75 1.19 -5.17
C GLY A 149 -5.66 2.17 -6.35
N ALA A 150 -5.21 1.65 -7.50
CA ALA A 150 -4.90 2.40 -8.71
C ALA A 150 -6.07 3.29 -9.19
N ASN A 151 -7.31 2.83 -9.09
CA ASN A 151 -8.45 3.59 -9.63
C ASN A 151 -9.10 4.55 -8.62
N PHE A 152 -8.61 4.61 -7.37
CA PHE A 152 -9.17 5.49 -6.34
C PHE A 152 -8.47 6.86 -6.27
N ALA A 153 -7.35 7.03 -6.96
CA ALA A 153 -6.58 8.27 -7.04
C ALA A 153 -6.23 8.64 -8.50
N ARG A 154 -5.27 9.55 -8.70
CA ARG A 154 -4.73 9.94 -10.02
C ARG A 154 -3.88 8.85 -10.70
N MET A 155 -4.08 7.58 -10.35
CA MET A 155 -3.33 6.43 -10.83
C MET A 155 -4.12 5.58 -11.85
N SER A 156 -5.07 6.19 -12.57
CA SER A 156 -5.98 5.49 -13.51
C SER A 156 -5.29 4.80 -14.69
N GLU A 157 -4.00 5.05 -14.89
CA GLU A 157 -3.18 4.39 -15.91
C GLU A 157 -2.51 3.10 -15.38
N CYS A 158 -2.60 2.84 -14.07
CA CYS A 158 -2.01 1.69 -13.43
C CYS A 158 -3.01 0.54 -13.24
N GLU A 159 -2.49 -0.65 -13.04
CA GLU A 159 -3.22 -1.79 -12.46
C GLU A 159 -3.07 -1.83 -10.95
N ASP A 160 -4.05 -2.45 -10.30
CA ASP A 160 -4.02 -2.69 -8.86
C ASP A 160 -3.01 -3.79 -8.49
N VAL A 161 -2.45 -3.69 -7.29
CA VAL A 161 -1.76 -4.82 -6.65
C VAL A 161 -2.73 -5.97 -6.38
N SER A 162 -2.20 -7.17 -6.13
CA SER A 162 -3.02 -8.30 -5.69
C SER A 162 -3.71 -8.00 -4.35
N ALA A 163 -4.86 -8.63 -4.08
CA ALA A 163 -5.53 -8.51 -2.77
C ALA A 163 -4.59 -8.89 -1.61
N GLN A 164 -3.78 -9.94 -1.80
CA GLN A 164 -2.83 -10.40 -0.80
C GLN A 164 -1.75 -9.33 -0.53
N ASP A 165 -1.23 -8.68 -1.56
CA ASP A 165 -0.27 -7.59 -1.39
C ASP A 165 -0.92 -6.36 -0.76
N ALA A 166 -2.15 -5.99 -1.15
CA ALA A 166 -2.87 -4.88 -0.55
C ALA A 166 -3.02 -5.05 0.98
N VAL A 167 -3.41 -6.26 1.41
CA VAL A 167 -3.49 -6.61 2.84
C VAL A 167 -2.11 -6.54 3.49
N ARG A 168 -1.09 -7.23 2.94
CA ARG A 168 0.25 -7.27 3.53
C ARG A 168 0.90 -5.89 3.64
N ILE A 169 0.72 -5.04 2.62
CA ILE A 169 1.18 -3.65 2.62
C ILE A 169 0.53 -2.91 3.79
N SER A 170 -0.81 -2.99 3.90
CA SER A 170 -1.58 -2.31 4.95
C SER A 170 -1.23 -2.78 6.35
N GLU A 171 -1.05 -4.08 6.55
CA GLU A 171 -0.65 -4.68 7.83
C GLU A 171 0.81 -4.33 8.21
N SER A 172 1.65 -4.04 7.20
CA SER A 172 3.05 -3.65 7.40
C SER A 172 3.27 -2.16 7.61
N LEU A 173 2.23 -1.34 7.53
CA LEU A 173 2.35 0.10 7.76
C LEU A 173 2.88 0.36 9.17
N ASP A 174 3.92 1.18 9.23
CA ASP A 174 4.58 1.57 10.48
C ASP A 174 4.95 3.04 10.43
N TYR A 175 5.06 3.67 11.60
CA TYR A 175 5.51 5.05 11.69
C TYR A 175 6.94 5.17 11.18
N VAL A 176 7.19 6.21 10.38
CA VAL A 176 8.54 6.56 9.97
C VAL A 176 9.09 7.55 10.98
N ASP A 177 10.18 7.18 11.63
CA ASP A 177 10.91 8.08 12.51
C ASP A 177 11.82 9.00 11.66
N PRO A 178 11.96 10.28 12.05
CA PRO A 178 12.86 11.23 11.38
C PRO A 178 14.34 10.92 11.58
#